data_AF-A0A8H3H7E0-F1
#
_entry.id   AF-A0A8H3H7E0-F1
#
_cell.length_a   1.000
_cell.length_b   1.000
_cell.length_c   1.000
_cell.angle_alpha   90.00
_cell.angle_beta   90.00
_cell.angle_gamma   90.00
#
_symmetry.space_group_name_H-M   'P 1'
#
loop_
_entity.id
_entity.type
_entity.pdbx_description
1 polymer ?
#
loop_
_entity_poly.entity_id
_entity_poly.type
_entity_poly.pdbx_seq_one_letter_code
_entity_poly.pdbx_strand_id
1 'polypeptide(L)' 'MLVMAAKSEVILPPSSLANLSDLDLESPWLFQLKNPSNQAATTHGGVLEFIANEGCAHLPQWVWTKYHTR' A
#
# COMPACT_ATOMS: atom_id res chain seq x y z
N MET A 1 -17.04 14.28 14.37
CA MET A 1 -15.61 13.91 14.47
C MET A 1 -15.50 12.42 14.26
N LEU A 2 -15.52 12.00 13.00
CA LEU A 2 -15.15 10.66 12.59
C LEU A 2 -14.41 10.86 11.28
N VAL A 3 -13.12 11.17 11.38
CA VAL A 3 -12.25 11.01 10.21
C VAL A 3 -12.15 9.51 10.07
N MET A 4 -13.06 8.92 9.27
CA MET A 4 -12.82 7.62 8.69
C MET A 4 -11.56 7.80 7.85
N ALA A 5 -10.41 7.57 8.48
CA ALA A 5 -9.16 7.43 7.76
C ALA A 5 -9.40 6.24 6.85
N ALA A 6 -9.71 6.52 5.58
CA ALA A 6 -9.81 5.53 4.53
C ALA A 6 -8.44 4.87 4.46
N LYS A 7 -8.26 3.79 5.23
CA LYS A 7 -7.05 2.98 5.23
C LYS A 7 -6.96 2.46 3.80
N SER A 8 -5.97 2.94 3.04
CA SER A 8 -5.81 2.48 1.67
C SER A 8 -5.37 1.03 1.73
N GLU A 9 -6.30 0.13 1.50
CA GLU A 9 -6.08 -1.29 1.40
C GLU A 9 -5.42 -1.59 0.06
N VAL A 10 -4.20 -2.10 0.12
CA VAL A 10 -3.37 -2.40 -1.06
C VAL A 10 -3.22 -3.90 -1.23
N ILE A 11 -3.07 -4.34 -2.47
CA ILE A 11 -2.78 -5.75 -2.78
C ILE A 11 -1.32 -5.84 -3.18
N LEU A 12 -0.58 -6.69 -2.47
CA LEU A 12 0.85 -6.91 -2.65
C LEU A 12 1.12 -8.28 -3.28
N PRO A 13 2.33 -8.52 -3.80
CA PRO A 13 2.70 -9.84 -4.30
C PRO A 13 2.98 -10.81 -3.13
N PRO A 14 2.81 -12.13 -3.35
CA PRO A 14 3.05 -13.15 -2.33
C PRO A 14 4.50 -13.16 -1.82
N SER A 15 5.48 -12.77 -2.64
CA SER A 15 6.86 -12.56 -2.19
C SER A 15 7.00 -11.54 -1.05
N SER A 16 6.12 -10.53 -1.00
CA SER A 16 6.11 -9.56 0.09
C SER A 16 5.69 -10.20 1.40
N LEU A 17 4.71 -11.12 1.38
CA LEU A 17 4.32 -11.86 2.57
C LEU A 17 5.46 -12.75 3.08
N ALA A 18 6.13 -13.47 2.18
CA ALA A 18 7.27 -14.30 2.53
C ALA A 18 8.37 -13.49 3.24
N ASN A 19 8.73 -12.32 2.70
CA ASN A 19 9.68 -11.41 3.34
C ASN A 19 9.21 -10.92 4.72
N LEU A 20 7.92 -10.61 4.88
CA LEU A 20 7.38 -10.16 6.18
C LEU A 20 7.39 -11.28 7.22
N SER A 21 7.11 -12.52 6.80
CA SER A 21 7.21 -13.71 7.65
C SER A 21 8.65 -13.99 8.06
N ASP A 22 9.61 -13.85 7.15
CA ASP A 22 11.04 -14.01 7.45
C ASP A 22 11.57 -12.94 8.42
N LEU A 23 10.91 -11.77 8.47
CA LEU A 23 11.22 -10.69 9.40
C LEU A 23 10.55 -10.84 10.77
N ASP A 24 9.77 -11.91 10.99
CA ASP A 24 8.98 -12.14 12.22
C ASP A 24 8.12 -10.93 12.64
N LEU A 25 7.57 -10.21 11.66
CA LEU A 25 6.75 -9.03 11.93
C LEU A 25 5.30 -9.41 12.29
N GLU A 26 4.82 -8.95 13.43
CA GLU A 26 3.42 -9.13 13.82
C GLU A 26 2.47 -8.20 13.06
N SER A 27 1.28 -8.73 12.74
CA SER A 27 0.17 -8.00 12.13
C SER A 27 -0.48 -7.04 13.15
N PRO A 28 -1.00 -5.87 12.74
CA PRO A 28 -1.20 -5.40 11.36
C PRO A 28 0.00 -4.70 10.74
N TRP A 29 0.38 -5.13 9.53
CA TRP A 29 1.41 -4.46 8.75
C TRP A 29 0.87 -3.18 8.10
N LEU A 30 1.61 -2.08 8.29
CA LEU A 30 1.32 -0.78 7.70
C LEU A 30 2.45 -0.42 6.74
N PHE A 31 2.07 -0.07 5.52
CA PHE A 31 3.00 0.29 4.46
C PHE A 31 2.85 1.76 4.10
N GLN A 32 3.99 2.39 3.84
CA GLN A 32 4.05 3.71 3.26
C GLN A 32 4.36 3.57 1.77
N LEU A 33 3.41 3.96 0.93
CA LEU A 33 3.60 4.03 -0.51
C LEU A 33 4.10 5.42 -0.88
N LYS A 34 5.29 5.46 -1.48
CA LYS A 34 5.91 6.67 -2.01
C LYS A 34 6.03 6.55 -3.52
N ASN A 35 5.61 7.58 -4.24
CA ASN A 35 5.89 7.68 -5.65
C ASN A 35 7.30 8.27 -5.84
N PRO A 36 8.23 7.54 -6.49
CA PRO A 36 9.58 8.06 -6.74
C PRO A 36 9.60 9.32 -7.62
N SER A 37 8.61 9.49 -8.50
CA SER A 37 8.48 10.67 -9.38
C SER A 37 7.79 11.86 -8.69
N ASN A 38 7.04 11.65 -7.60
CA ASN A 38 6.38 12.71 -6.86
C ASN A 38 6.42 12.41 -5.35
N GLN A 39 7.46 12.90 -4.68
CA GLN A 39 7.68 12.69 -3.25
C GLN A 39 6.56 13.27 -2.37
N ALA A 40 5.87 14.32 -2.83
CA ALA A 40 4.75 14.92 -2.10
C ALA A 40 3.53 13.99 -2.03
N ALA A 41 3.43 13.04 -2.96
CA ALA A 41 2.35 12.08 -3.02
C ALA A 41 2.76 10.79 -2.28
N THR A 42 2.63 10.85 -0.96
CA THR A 42 2.84 9.72 -0.05
C THR A 42 1.51 9.28 0.54
N THR A 43 1.23 7.97 0.52
CA THR A 43 0.01 7.39 1.09
C THR A 43 0.37 6.29 2.09
N HIS A 44 -0.37 6.22 3.20
CA HIS A 44 -0.21 5.16 4.20
C HIS A 44 -1.39 4.20 4.10
N GLY A 45 -1.09 2.91 4.00
CA GLY A 45 -2.07 1.87 3.74
C GLY A 45 -1.80 0.59 4.51
N GLY A 46 -2.85 -0.18 4.75
CA GLY A 46 -2.71 -1.59 5.16
C GLY A 46 -2.70 -2.49 3.94
N VAL A 47 -2.25 -3.73 4.11
CA VAL A 47 -2.41 -4.76 3.07
C VAL A 47 -3.74 -5.46 3.27
N LEU A 48 -4.47 -5.61 2.17
CA LEU A 48 -5.69 -6.41 2.12
C LEU A 48 -5.34 -7.87 1.85
N GLU A 49 -4.66 -8.12 0.74
CA GLU A 49 -4.35 -9.46 0.24
C GLU A 49 -2.99 -9.49 -0.46
N PHE A 50 -2.40 -10.69 -0.53
CA PHE A 50 -1.12 -10.94 -1.18
C PHE A 50 -1.30 -11.76 -2.47
N ILE A 51 -2.06 -11.23 -3.42
CA ILE A 51 -2.41 -11.90 -4.69
C ILE A 51 -1.93 -11.13 -5.94
N ALA A 52 -1.17 -10.05 -5.77
CA ALA A 52 -0.67 -9.28 -6.91
C ALA A 52 0.42 -10.04 -7.67
N ASN A 53 0.59 -9.73 -8.95
CA ASN A 53 1.72 -10.23 -9.72
C ASN A 53 3.05 -9.73 -9.15
N GLU A 54 4.10 -10.53 -9.24
CA GLU A 54 5.43 -10.14 -8.79
C GLU A 54 5.90 -8.83 -9.43
N GLY A 55 6.43 -7.93 -8.61
CA GLY A 55 6.83 -6.58 -9.01
C GLY A 55 5.68 -5.59 -9.25
N CYS A 56 4.42 -6.00 -9.04
CA CYS A 56 3.23 -5.15 -9.16
C CYS A 56 2.55 -4.98 -7.80
N ALA A 57 1.99 -3.80 -7.55
CA ALA A 57 1.11 -3.54 -6.40
C ALA A 57 -0.19 -2.91 -6.91
N HIS A 58 -1.33 -3.43 -6.47
CA HIS A 58 -2.62 -2.84 -6.82
C HIS A 58 -3.04 -1.84 -5.77
N LEU A 59 -3.26 -0.61 -6.22
CA LEU A 59 -3.72 0.50 -5.42
C LEU A 59 -5.18 0.83 -5.76
N PRO A 60 -5.99 1.25 -4.79
CA PRO A 60 -7.35 1.66 -5.07
C PRO A 60 -7.36 2.95 -5.91
N GLN A 61 -8.31 3.05 -6.83
CA GLN A 61 -8.34 4.07 -7.89
C GLN A 61 -8.26 5.53 -7.38
N TRP A 62 -8.80 5.82 -6.20
CA TRP A 62 -8.78 7.17 -5.61
C TRP A 62 -7.36 7.66 -5.27
N VAL A 63 -6.43 6.73 -5.03
CA VAL A 63 -5.02 7.03 -4.81
C VAL A 63 -4.39 7.58 -6.10
N TRP A 64 -4.73 7.00 -7.26
CA TRP A 64 -4.28 7.49 -8.57
C TRP A 64 -4.75 8.92 -8.86
N THR A 65 -5.96 9.30 -8.43
CA THR A 65 -6.48 10.66 -8.63
C THR A 65 -5.63 11.71 -7.92
N LYS A 66 -5.03 11.39 -6.76
CA LYS A 66 -4.07 12.29 -6.08
C LYS A 66 -2.72 12.38 -6.79
N TYR A 67 -2.33 11.36 -7.55
CA TYR A 67 -1.06 11.34 -8.30
C TYR A 67 -1.12 12.08 -9.64
N HIS A 68 -2.31 12.26 -10.21
CA HIS A 68 -2.49 12.80 -11.57
C HIS A 68 -3.10 14.21 -11.63
N THR A 69 -3.58 14.75 -10.52
CA THR A 69 -4.09 16.14 -10.49
C THR A 69 -2.94 17.08 -10.16
N ARG A 70 -2.60 17.95 -11.12
CA ARG A 70 -1.54 18.96 -11.05
C ARG A 70 -1.79 19.99 -9.97
#